data_AF-A0A2P4SP14-F1
#
_entry.id   AF-A0A2P4SP14-F1
#
_cell.length_a   1.000
_cell.length_b   1.000
_cell.length_c   1.000
_cell.angle_alpha   90.00
_cell.angle_beta   90.00
_cell.angle_gamma   90.00
#
_symmetry.space_group_name_H-M   'P 1'
#
loop_
_entity.id
_entity.type
_entity.pdbx_description
1 polymer ?
#
loop_
_entity_poly.entity_id
_entity_poly.type
_entity_poly.pdbx_seq_one_letter_code
_entity_poly.pdbx_strand_id
1 'polypeptide(L)'
;PPAWSATADPAFSRKPRCAQVEHAQQCRCEPGFHMSGTAAASLCQDVDECELYQAEGAPRLCAHACVNLPGSYRCACPSGYSLLGDGKSCEDIDECALSRDNCTRGTTCINTGGGFQCVNPECPQPGGNITYVKTSPFQCERNPCPMDSRSCHQAPKTISFHYLPLPSNLLTPTPLFRMATAAAPGRPGPDSLRFGIVGGNNRGHFVMQRSDRQTGELILVQSLKGPQTIQVDVDMSEYLDRTFQAKHLSKITLFISAYEF
;
A
#
# COMPACT_ATOMS: atom_id res chain seq x y z
N PRO A 1 13.46 9.54 -18.14
CA PRO A 1 13.65 10.85 -17.46
C PRO A 1 13.79 12.00 -18.48
N PRO A 2 12.97 13.06 -18.44
CA PRO A 2 13.38 14.28 -19.10
C PRO A 2 14.46 14.94 -18.23
N ALA A 3 15.59 15.27 -18.85
CA ALA A 3 16.64 16.06 -18.23
C ALA A 3 16.13 17.48 -18.03
N TRP A 4 15.60 17.77 -16.84
CA TRP A 4 15.22 19.12 -16.42
C TRP A 4 16.41 19.74 -15.69
N SER A 5 17.07 20.72 -16.31
CA SER A 5 18.09 21.55 -15.67
C SER A 5 17.43 22.80 -15.09
N ALA A 6 17.52 22.98 -13.76
CA ALA A 6 16.97 24.13 -13.04
C ALA A 6 17.48 25.51 -13.54
N THR A 7 18.58 25.52 -14.29
CA THR A 7 19.21 26.73 -14.84
C THR A 7 18.49 27.34 -16.05
N ALA A 8 17.50 26.66 -16.63
CA ALA A 8 16.80 27.11 -17.84
C ALA A 8 15.39 27.67 -17.58
N ASP A 9 14.92 27.69 -16.33
CA ASP A 9 13.61 28.26 -15.98
C ASP A 9 13.72 29.79 -15.85
N PRO A 10 12.96 30.60 -16.61
CA PRO A 10 12.95 32.05 -16.48
C PRO A 10 12.53 32.56 -15.08
N ALA A 11 11.93 31.72 -14.24
CA ALA A 11 11.68 32.04 -12.82
C ALA A 11 12.97 32.19 -12.00
N PHE A 12 14.04 31.44 -12.32
CA PHE A 12 15.32 31.47 -11.59
C PHE A 12 16.19 32.71 -11.86
N SER A 13 15.80 33.56 -12.82
CA SER A 13 16.50 34.82 -13.15
C SER A 13 15.88 36.06 -12.49
N ARG A 14 14.85 35.91 -11.65
CA ARG A 14 14.23 37.05 -10.95
C ARG A 14 15.06 37.46 -9.75
N LYS A 15 15.75 38.60 -9.85
CA LYS A 15 16.35 39.26 -8.67
C LYS A 15 15.21 39.82 -7.80
N PRO A 16 15.17 39.52 -6.50
CA PRO A 16 14.12 40.00 -5.61
C PRO A 16 14.16 41.52 -5.50
N ARG A 17 13.03 42.19 -5.75
CA ARG A 17 12.91 43.66 -5.79
C ARG A 17 12.12 44.18 -4.60
N CYS A 18 12.42 45.42 -4.20
CA CYS A 18 11.61 46.14 -3.21
C CYS A 18 10.30 46.62 -3.87
N ALA A 19 9.16 46.29 -3.27
CA ALA A 19 7.85 46.56 -3.85
C ALA A 19 7.45 48.04 -3.77
N GLN A 20 7.80 48.75 -2.69
CA GLN A 20 7.54 50.18 -2.49
C GLN A 20 8.60 50.82 -1.57
N VAL A 21 8.91 52.10 -1.80
CA VAL A 21 9.73 52.95 -0.92
C VAL A 21 8.85 54.10 -0.46
N GLU A 22 8.22 53.99 0.70
CA GLU A 22 7.52 55.14 1.30
C GLU A 22 8.36 55.75 2.42
N HIS A 23 8.47 57.08 2.36
CA HIS A 23 9.01 58.03 3.34
C HIS A 23 9.89 57.43 4.46
N ALA A 24 11.20 57.59 4.29
CA ALA A 24 12.27 57.22 5.23
C ALA A 24 12.41 55.70 5.53
N GLN A 25 13.29 55.06 4.74
CA GLN A 25 14.09 53.86 5.09
C GLN A 25 13.42 52.48 5.27
N GLN A 26 12.11 52.28 5.04
CA GLN A 26 11.53 50.93 5.12
C GLN A 26 11.21 50.35 3.74
N CYS A 27 12.14 49.56 3.18
CA CYS A 27 11.85 48.70 2.03
C CYS A 27 10.93 47.54 2.44
N ARG A 28 9.89 47.22 1.65
CA ARG A 28 9.09 46.00 1.84
C ARG A 28 9.35 45.03 0.69
N CYS A 29 9.64 43.77 1.04
CA CYS A 29 9.84 42.71 0.06
C CYS A 29 8.53 42.22 -0.54
N GLU A 30 8.60 41.69 -1.77
CA GLU A 30 7.49 40.98 -2.40
C GLU A 30 7.04 39.77 -1.55
N PRO A 31 5.77 39.32 -1.64
CA PRO A 31 5.34 38.08 -0.99
C PRO A 31 6.25 36.90 -1.35
N GLY A 32 6.56 36.05 -0.36
CA GLY A 32 7.54 34.97 -0.51
C GLY A 32 9.00 35.38 -0.25
N PHE A 33 9.25 36.65 0.09
CA PHE A 33 10.59 37.13 0.44
C PHE A 33 10.59 37.82 1.81
N HIS A 34 11.68 37.65 2.56
CA HIS A 34 11.91 38.34 3.84
C HIS A 34 13.10 39.29 3.75
N MET A 35 13.13 40.29 4.62
CA MET A 35 14.27 41.20 4.71
C MET A 35 15.43 40.54 5.45
N SER A 36 16.60 40.54 4.82
CA SER A 36 17.87 40.13 5.39
C SER A 36 18.93 41.20 5.12
N GLY A 37 19.84 41.45 6.07
CA GLY A 37 20.87 42.48 5.98
C GLY A 37 20.66 43.72 6.87
N THR A 38 21.57 44.71 6.77
CA THR A 38 21.56 45.93 7.59
C THR A 38 20.72 47.05 6.94
N ALA A 39 20.35 48.07 7.71
CA ALA A 39 19.51 49.21 7.25
C ALA A 39 20.04 49.98 6.02
N ALA A 40 21.31 49.79 5.64
CA ALA A 40 21.93 50.40 4.46
C ALA A 40 21.93 49.50 3.20
N ALA A 41 21.62 48.20 3.35
CA ALA A 41 21.61 47.21 2.28
C ALA A 41 20.53 46.14 2.53
N SER A 42 19.29 46.57 2.75
CA SER A 42 18.15 45.65 2.87
C SER A 42 18.04 44.80 1.59
N LEU A 43 18.39 43.52 1.69
CA LEU A 43 18.25 42.55 0.62
C LEU A 43 17.01 41.72 0.90
N CYS A 44 16.16 41.59 -0.11
CA CYS A 44 15.06 40.65 -0.06
C CYS A 44 15.62 39.26 -0.36
N GLN A 45 15.57 38.37 0.63
CA GLN A 45 15.96 36.98 0.46
C GLN A 45 14.69 36.13 0.38
N ASP A 46 14.74 35.14 -0.50
CA ASP A 46 13.68 34.16 -0.65
C ASP A 46 13.36 33.49 0.70
N VAL A 47 12.07 33.27 0.97
CA VAL A 47 11.64 32.47 2.11
C VAL A 47 11.62 31.04 1.64
N ASP A 48 12.55 30.22 2.12
CA ASP A 48 12.51 28.80 1.82
C ASP A 48 11.37 28.14 2.61
N GLU A 49 10.20 27.98 1.99
CA GLU A 49 9.07 27.35 2.65
C GLU A 49 9.35 25.86 2.93
N CYS A 50 10.22 25.21 2.16
CA CYS A 50 10.58 23.83 2.38
C CYS A 50 11.38 23.66 3.68
N GLU A 51 12.33 24.54 3.97
CA GLU A 51 13.05 24.55 5.25
C GLU A 51 12.13 24.97 6.40
N LEU A 52 11.28 25.98 6.19
CA LEU A 52 10.40 26.53 7.21
C LEU A 52 9.39 25.49 7.74
N TYR A 53 8.81 24.67 6.85
CA TYR A 53 7.84 23.63 7.21
C TYR A 53 8.46 22.25 7.45
N GLN A 54 9.78 22.10 7.35
CA GLN A 54 10.51 20.91 7.80
C GLN A 54 10.96 21.00 9.27
N ALA A 55 10.83 22.18 9.91
CA ALA A 55 11.18 22.37 11.31
C ALA A 55 10.32 21.52 12.27
N GLU A 56 10.92 21.08 13.38
CA GLU A 56 10.24 20.25 14.38
C GLU A 56 8.97 20.94 14.91
N GLY A 57 7.83 20.25 14.83
CA GLY A 57 6.53 20.75 15.28
C GLY A 57 5.71 21.52 14.23
N ALA A 58 6.24 21.73 13.01
CA ALA A 58 5.47 22.29 11.90
C ALA A 58 4.60 21.21 11.22
N PRO A 59 3.39 21.56 10.71
CA PRO A 59 2.61 20.66 9.88
C PRO A 59 3.33 20.41 8.54
N ARG A 60 3.28 19.18 8.03
CA ARG A 60 3.89 18.83 6.73
C ARG A 60 3.29 19.68 5.61
N LEU A 61 4.14 20.39 4.88
CA LEU A 61 3.74 21.24 3.76
C LEU A 61 3.31 20.45 2.51
N CYS A 62 4.06 19.40 2.19
CA CYS A 62 3.85 18.51 1.05
C CYS A 62 3.71 17.07 1.55
N ALA A 63 2.90 16.25 0.87
CA ALA A 63 2.79 14.83 1.18
C ALA A 63 4.15 14.13 1.01
N HIS A 64 4.86 14.44 -0.08
CA HIS A 64 6.16 13.86 -0.38
C HIS A 64 7.32 14.87 -0.43
N ALA A 65 7.64 15.42 -1.60
CA ALA A 65 8.78 16.32 -1.79
C ALA A 65 8.34 17.78 -1.89
N CYS A 66 9.12 18.69 -1.31
CA CYS A 66 8.98 20.14 -1.46
C CYS A 66 10.13 20.66 -2.31
N VAL A 67 9.82 21.55 -3.25
CA VAL A 67 10.80 22.25 -4.09
C VAL A 67 10.62 23.75 -3.89
N ASN A 68 11.61 24.38 -3.28
CA ASN A 68 11.64 25.82 -3.09
C ASN A 68 11.86 26.52 -4.43
N LEU A 69 11.17 27.64 -4.65
CA LEU A 69 11.24 28.46 -5.85
C LEU A 69 11.37 29.94 -5.43
N PRO A 70 12.00 30.81 -6.22
CA PRO A 70 12.03 32.24 -5.87
C PRO A 70 10.62 32.84 -5.72
N GLY A 71 10.26 33.20 -4.50
CA GLY A 71 8.99 33.80 -4.10
C GLY A 71 7.84 32.81 -3.92
N SER A 72 8.09 31.50 -3.95
CA SER A 72 7.05 30.48 -3.79
C SER A 72 7.64 29.07 -3.58
N TYR A 73 6.79 28.06 -3.53
CA TYR A 73 7.22 26.67 -3.54
C TYR A 73 6.28 25.83 -4.40
N ARG A 74 6.71 24.61 -4.71
CA ARG A 74 5.81 23.59 -5.26
C ARG A 74 6.07 22.23 -4.63
N CYS A 75 5.01 21.46 -4.45
CA CYS A 75 5.14 20.07 -4.06
C CYS A 75 5.34 19.17 -5.28
N ALA A 76 6.04 18.06 -5.08
CA ALA A 76 6.25 17.05 -6.10
C ALA A 76 5.99 15.65 -5.51
N CYS A 77 5.33 14.81 -6.32
CA CYS A 77 5.03 13.43 -5.99
C CYS A 77 6.10 12.49 -6.55
N PRO A 78 6.31 11.33 -5.91
CA PRO A 78 7.24 10.34 -6.42
C PRO A 78 6.71 9.71 -7.72
N SER A 79 7.57 8.97 -8.40
CA SER A 79 7.19 8.16 -9.57
C SER A 79 6.02 7.23 -9.24
N GLY A 80 5.04 7.13 -10.15
CA GLY A 80 3.82 6.35 -9.93
C GLY A 80 2.71 7.12 -9.22
N TYR A 81 2.95 8.37 -8.83
CA TYR A 81 1.96 9.22 -8.16
C TYR A 81 1.75 10.54 -8.90
N SER A 82 0.54 11.08 -8.77
CA SER A 82 0.13 12.37 -9.33
C SER A 82 -0.18 13.37 -8.22
N LEU A 83 0.10 14.66 -8.47
CA LEU A 83 -0.21 15.74 -7.55
C LEU A 83 -1.69 16.08 -7.64
N LEU A 84 -2.39 16.05 -6.51
CA LEU A 84 -3.81 16.40 -6.44
C LEU A 84 -4.04 17.91 -6.66
N GLY A 85 -5.30 18.28 -6.86
CA GLY A 85 -5.70 19.67 -7.13
C GLY A 85 -5.41 20.66 -5.98
N ASP A 86 -5.11 20.15 -4.78
CA ASP A 86 -4.64 20.96 -3.65
C ASP A 86 -3.16 21.39 -3.79
N GLY A 87 -2.45 20.85 -4.78
CA GLY A 87 -1.04 21.14 -5.05
C GLY A 87 -0.09 20.59 -3.99
N LYS A 88 -0.54 19.69 -3.09
CA LYS A 88 0.22 19.22 -1.93
C LYS A 88 0.16 17.72 -1.72
N SER A 89 -0.99 17.12 -1.98
CA SER A 89 -1.24 15.70 -1.72
C SER A 89 -0.92 14.86 -2.95
N CYS A 90 -0.49 13.62 -2.72
CA CYS A 90 -0.16 12.67 -3.79
C CYS A 90 -1.19 11.57 -3.85
N GLU A 91 -1.66 11.26 -5.05
CA GLU A 91 -2.55 10.14 -5.32
C GLU A 91 -1.87 9.14 -6.25
N ASP A 92 -2.00 7.86 -5.92
CA ASP A 92 -1.46 6.77 -6.71
C ASP A 92 -2.07 6.74 -8.11
N ILE A 93 -1.25 6.51 -9.13
CA ILE A 93 -1.73 6.36 -10.50
C ILE A 93 -2.14 4.91 -10.69
N ASP A 94 -3.44 4.63 -10.69
CA ASP A 94 -3.93 3.26 -10.92
C ASP A 94 -3.70 2.84 -12.38
N GLU A 95 -2.58 2.18 -12.65
CA GLU A 95 -2.25 1.74 -14.01
C GLU A 95 -3.20 0.65 -14.52
N CYS A 96 -3.80 -0.14 -13.62
CA CYS A 96 -4.78 -1.16 -14.00
C CYS A 96 -6.08 -0.51 -14.48
N ALA A 97 -6.59 0.49 -13.77
CA ALA A 97 -7.80 1.23 -14.16
C ALA A 97 -7.59 2.03 -15.45
N LEU A 98 -6.37 2.54 -15.66
CA LEU A 98 -6.01 3.31 -16.86
C LEU A 98 -5.61 2.43 -18.05
N SER A 99 -5.61 1.10 -17.92
CA SER A 99 -5.13 0.16 -18.95
C SER A 99 -3.71 0.47 -19.42
N ARG A 100 -2.85 0.88 -18.48
CA ARG A 100 -1.42 1.19 -18.66
C ARG A 100 -0.51 0.15 -18.01
N ASP A 101 -1.09 -0.93 -17.53
CA ASP A 101 -0.42 -2.03 -16.84
C ASP A 101 0.47 -2.89 -17.75
N ASN A 102 0.32 -2.83 -19.07
CA ASN A 102 1.15 -3.60 -20.01
C ASN A 102 1.24 -5.11 -19.64
N CYS A 103 0.24 -5.66 -18.93
CA CYS A 103 0.22 -7.04 -18.50
C CYS A 103 0.00 -7.98 -19.69
N THR A 104 0.62 -9.15 -19.64
CA THR A 104 0.45 -10.16 -20.68
C THR A 104 -0.94 -10.79 -20.63
N ARG A 105 -1.44 -11.23 -21.79
CA ARG A 105 -2.75 -11.87 -21.89
C ARG A 105 -2.82 -13.09 -20.97
N GLY A 106 -3.87 -13.17 -20.15
CA GLY A 106 -4.09 -14.26 -19.20
C GLY A 106 -3.54 -14.00 -17.79
N THR A 107 -2.94 -12.83 -17.56
CA THR A 107 -2.61 -12.33 -16.22
C THR A 107 -3.65 -11.32 -15.75
N THR A 108 -3.76 -11.12 -14.44
CA THR A 108 -4.60 -10.11 -13.82
C THR A 108 -3.73 -9.00 -13.27
N CYS A 109 -4.08 -7.74 -13.55
CA CYS A 109 -3.42 -6.58 -12.98
C CYS A 109 -3.87 -6.33 -11.54
N ILE A 110 -2.92 -6.09 -10.63
CA ILE A 110 -3.14 -5.65 -9.27
C ILE A 110 -2.44 -4.30 -9.10
N ASN A 111 -3.22 -3.25 -8.84
CA ASN A 111 -2.66 -1.92 -8.58
C ASN A 111 -1.93 -1.90 -7.24
N THR A 112 -0.80 -1.20 -7.13
CA THR A 112 0.01 -1.11 -5.92
C THR A 112 0.49 0.31 -5.68
N GLY A 113 0.85 0.68 -4.45
CA GLY A 113 1.35 2.03 -4.20
C GLY A 113 2.65 2.31 -4.98
N GLY A 114 2.57 3.14 -6.02
CA GLY A 114 3.65 3.55 -6.91
C GLY A 114 3.82 2.71 -8.17
N GLY A 115 2.88 1.82 -8.49
CA GLY A 115 2.94 0.98 -9.69
C GLY A 115 1.94 -0.17 -9.68
N PHE A 116 2.19 -1.23 -10.43
CA PHE A 116 1.27 -2.38 -10.51
C PHE A 116 2.02 -3.71 -10.56
N GLN A 117 1.28 -4.80 -10.33
CA GLN A 117 1.79 -6.16 -10.46
C GLN A 117 0.86 -7.03 -11.32
N CYS A 118 1.42 -7.68 -12.33
CA CYS A 118 0.71 -8.66 -13.14
C CYS A 118 0.84 -10.04 -12.49
N VAL A 119 -0.28 -10.60 -12.05
CA VAL A 119 -0.29 -11.89 -11.35
C VAL A 119 -1.06 -12.94 -12.16
N ASN A 120 -0.56 -14.16 -12.13
CA ASN A 120 -1.30 -15.32 -12.62
C ASN A 120 -1.04 -16.47 -11.64
N PRO A 121 -1.79 -16.54 -10.53
CA PRO A 121 -1.60 -17.62 -9.58
C PRO A 121 -1.97 -18.95 -10.22
N GLU A 122 -1.11 -19.95 -9.97
CA GLU A 122 -1.28 -21.31 -10.46
C GLU A 122 -1.67 -22.23 -9.32
N CYS A 123 -2.50 -23.22 -9.64
CA CYS A 123 -2.83 -24.26 -8.68
C CYS A 123 -1.57 -25.13 -8.41
N PRO A 124 -1.41 -25.66 -7.18
CA PRO A 124 -0.29 -26.54 -6.87
C PRO A 124 -0.21 -27.71 -7.85
N GLN A 125 1.02 -28.07 -8.23
CA GLN A 125 1.28 -29.20 -9.10
C GLN A 125 0.74 -30.50 -8.49
N PRO A 126 0.28 -31.46 -9.30
CA PRO A 126 -0.19 -32.76 -8.83
C PRO A 126 0.84 -33.45 -7.93
N GLY A 127 0.40 -33.96 -6.79
CA GLY A 127 1.25 -34.64 -5.81
C GLY A 127 0.55 -35.87 -5.22
N GLY A 128 1.00 -37.06 -5.60
CA GLY A 128 0.33 -38.31 -5.22
C GLY A 128 -1.12 -38.33 -5.72
N ASN A 129 -2.08 -38.56 -4.82
CA ASN A 129 -3.52 -38.60 -5.13
C ASN A 129 -4.21 -37.22 -5.03
N ILE A 130 -3.44 -36.12 -4.99
CA ILE A 130 -3.97 -34.76 -4.82
C ILE A 130 -3.82 -34.00 -6.14
N THR A 131 -4.95 -33.54 -6.67
CA THR A 131 -5.02 -32.69 -7.86
C THR A 131 -5.94 -31.50 -7.59
N TYR A 132 -5.57 -30.34 -8.12
CA TYR A 132 -6.35 -29.10 -8.02
C TYR A 132 -6.73 -28.60 -9.41
N VAL A 133 -7.94 -28.06 -9.52
CA VAL A 133 -8.44 -27.41 -10.73
C VAL A 133 -8.70 -25.93 -10.46
N LYS A 134 -8.36 -25.07 -11.43
CA LYS A 134 -8.58 -23.63 -11.34
C LYS A 134 -10.06 -23.34 -11.61
N THR A 135 -10.79 -22.90 -10.58
CA THR A 135 -12.23 -22.60 -10.68
C THR A 135 -12.49 -21.11 -10.93
N SER A 136 -11.53 -20.25 -10.60
CA SER A 136 -11.53 -18.84 -10.96
C SER A 136 -10.09 -18.34 -11.15
N PRO A 137 -9.85 -17.10 -11.63
CA PRO A 137 -8.51 -16.53 -11.75
C PRO A 137 -7.69 -16.62 -10.45
N PHE A 138 -8.36 -16.63 -9.29
CA PHE A 138 -7.76 -16.55 -7.96
C PHE A 138 -8.19 -17.70 -7.03
N GLN A 139 -8.77 -18.78 -7.56
CA GLN A 139 -9.25 -19.89 -6.76
C GLN A 139 -8.97 -21.24 -7.42
N CYS A 140 -8.51 -22.18 -6.59
CA CYS A 140 -8.35 -23.57 -6.91
C CYS A 140 -9.23 -24.42 -6.01
N GLU A 141 -9.80 -25.48 -6.57
CA GLU A 141 -10.54 -26.48 -5.83
C GLU A 141 -9.89 -27.86 -6.01
N ARG A 142 -9.81 -28.62 -4.93
CA ARG A 142 -9.26 -29.97 -4.95
C ARG A 142 -10.29 -30.94 -5.54
N ASN A 143 -9.83 -31.84 -6.39
CA ASN A 143 -10.66 -32.95 -6.86
C ASN A 143 -11.08 -33.89 -5.71
N PRO A 144 -12.17 -34.66 -5.89
CA PRO A 144 -12.61 -35.67 -4.93
C PRO A 144 -11.47 -36.61 -4.52
N CYS A 145 -11.35 -36.86 -3.22
CA CYS A 145 -10.31 -37.74 -2.67
C CYS A 145 -10.73 -39.21 -2.76
N PRO A 146 -9.79 -40.14 -3.03
CA PRO A 146 -10.02 -41.56 -2.79
C PRO A 146 -10.29 -41.80 -1.29
N MET A 147 -11.21 -42.73 -0.98
CA MET A 147 -11.66 -43.02 0.40
C MET A 147 -10.49 -43.26 1.38
N ASP A 148 -9.47 -44.02 0.95
CA ASP A 148 -8.36 -44.42 1.81
C ASP A 148 -7.22 -43.38 1.90
N SER A 149 -7.33 -42.26 1.18
CA SER A 149 -6.26 -41.25 1.15
C SER A 149 -6.42 -40.23 2.27
N ARG A 150 -5.88 -40.54 3.45
CA ARG A 150 -5.86 -39.59 4.59
C ARG A 150 -5.14 -38.28 4.25
N SER A 151 -4.03 -38.34 3.52
CA SER A 151 -3.27 -37.15 3.10
C SER A 151 -4.09 -36.23 2.19
N CYS A 152 -4.91 -36.77 1.29
CA CYS A 152 -5.80 -35.96 0.44
C CYS A 152 -6.92 -35.30 1.24
N HIS A 153 -7.55 -36.04 2.16
CA HIS A 153 -8.62 -35.47 3.01
C HIS A 153 -8.11 -34.36 3.94
N GLN A 154 -6.85 -34.43 4.37
CA GLN A 154 -6.21 -33.40 5.19
C GLN A 154 -5.70 -32.19 4.38
N ALA A 155 -5.55 -32.32 3.06
CA ALA A 155 -5.17 -31.22 2.20
C ALA A 155 -6.27 -30.13 2.18
N PRO A 156 -5.96 -28.89 1.77
CA PRO A 156 -6.96 -27.87 1.54
C PRO A 156 -7.98 -28.30 0.48
N LYS A 157 -9.28 -28.14 0.75
CA LYS A 157 -10.35 -28.32 -0.23
C LYS A 157 -10.34 -27.17 -1.24
N THR A 158 -10.11 -25.96 -0.76
CA THR A 158 -9.91 -24.79 -1.63
C THR A 158 -8.61 -24.07 -1.29
N ILE A 159 -8.01 -23.47 -2.32
CA ILE A 159 -6.89 -22.55 -2.19
C ILE A 159 -7.30 -21.26 -2.87
N SER A 160 -7.22 -20.14 -2.16
CA SER A 160 -7.54 -18.81 -2.68
C SER A 160 -6.32 -17.90 -2.60
N PHE A 161 -6.18 -17.02 -3.59
CA PHE A 161 -5.06 -16.10 -3.72
C PHE A 161 -5.57 -14.68 -3.52
N HIS A 162 -4.95 -13.97 -2.58
CA HIS A 162 -5.32 -12.60 -2.21
C HIS A 162 -4.11 -11.71 -2.35
N TYR A 163 -4.33 -10.50 -2.85
CA TYR A 163 -3.27 -9.53 -3.09
C TYR A 163 -3.67 -8.23 -2.40
N LEU A 164 -2.88 -7.78 -1.42
CA LEU A 164 -3.18 -6.58 -0.64
C LEU A 164 -2.03 -5.59 -0.81
N PRO A 165 -2.25 -4.51 -1.55
CA PRO A 165 -1.38 -3.34 -1.53
C PRO A 165 -1.49 -2.63 -0.20
N LEU A 166 -0.35 -2.34 0.44
CA LEU A 166 -0.28 -1.68 1.73
C LEU A 166 0.76 -0.55 1.70
N PRO A 167 0.53 0.58 2.39
CA PRO A 167 1.56 1.58 2.60
C PRO A 167 2.64 1.05 3.57
N SER A 168 3.80 1.70 3.57
CA SER A 168 4.85 1.47 4.57
C SER A 168 4.36 1.96 5.93
N ASN A 169 4.83 1.30 7.01
CA ASN A 169 4.63 1.73 8.40
C ASN A 169 3.16 1.89 8.83
N LEU A 170 2.28 0.99 8.37
CA LEU A 170 0.94 0.83 8.95
C LEU A 170 1.01 0.78 10.48
N LEU A 171 0.06 1.47 11.13
CA LEU A 171 -0.10 1.43 12.57
C LEU A 171 -0.32 -0.01 13.03
N THR A 172 0.11 -0.32 14.25
CA THR A 172 -0.09 -1.65 14.84
C THR A 172 -0.81 -1.53 16.19
N PRO A 173 -1.83 -2.35 16.45
CA PRO A 173 -2.31 -3.46 15.61
C PRO A 173 -3.23 -3.00 14.46
N THR A 174 -3.13 -3.62 13.28
CA THR A 174 -4.05 -3.37 12.13
C THR A 174 -4.61 -4.68 11.57
N PRO A 175 -5.95 -4.85 11.46
CA PRO A 175 -6.54 -5.99 10.78
C PRO A 175 -6.31 -5.87 9.26
N LEU A 176 -5.71 -6.89 8.66
CA LEU A 176 -5.38 -6.90 7.23
C LEU A 176 -6.36 -7.75 6.41
N PHE A 177 -6.79 -8.88 6.94
CA PHE A 177 -7.57 -9.85 6.19
C PHE A 177 -8.56 -10.57 7.09
N ARG A 178 -9.79 -10.73 6.61
CA ARG A 178 -10.88 -11.38 7.35
C ARG A 178 -11.31 -12.66 6.63
N MET A 179 -11.41 -13.74 7.39
CA MET A 179 -11.92 -15.03 6.95
C MET A 179 -13.22 -15.34 7.69
N ALA A 180 -14.27 -15.65 6.94
CA ALA A 180 -15.53 -16.10 7.49
C ALA A 180 -16.20 -17.07 6.51
N THR A 181 -17.08 -17.93 7.03
CA THR A 181 -17.96 -18.75 6.20
C THR A 181 -19.26 -18.00 5.93
N ALA A 182 -19.78 -18.12 4.71
CA ALA A 182 -21.14 -17.67 4.43
C ALA A 182 -22.10 -18.71 5.03
N ALA A 183 -22.90 -18.30 6.03
CA ALA A 183 -23.99 -19.14 6.49
C ALA A 183 -24.99 -19.31 5.33
N ALA A 184 -25.03 -20.50 4.71
CA ALA A 184 -25.99 -20.78 3.66
C ALA A 184 -27.40 -20.82 4.28
N PRO A 185 -28.41 -20.14 3.69
CA PRO A 185 -29.77 -20.19 4.20
C PRO A 185 -30.28 -21.64 4.25
N GLY A 186 -30.70 -22.10 5.43
CA GLY A 186 -31.29 -23.43 5.61
C GLY A 186 -30.32 -24.61 5.73
N ARG A 187 -29.00 -24.40 5.77
CA ARG A 187 -28.04 -25.44 6.20
C ARG A 187 -27.53 -25.11 7.59
N PRO A 188 -27.38 -26.10 8.50
CA PRO A 188 -26.56 -25.90 9.68
C PRO A 188 -25.15 -25.53 9.19
N GLY A 189 -24.71 -24.31 9.48
CA GLY A 189 -23.34 -23.89 9.25
C GLY A 189 -22.38 -24.71 10.12
N PRO A 190 -21.06 -24.64 9.89
CA PRO A 190 -20.10 -25.30 10.78
C PRO A 190 -20.28 -24.79 12.21
N ASP A 191 -20.34 -25.68 13.19
CA ASP A 191 -20.48 -25.29 14.61
C ASP A 191 -19.25 -24.54 15.12
N SER A 192 -18.08 -24.81 14.53
CA SER A 192 -16.84 -24.12 14.88
C SER A 192 -15.83 -24.06 13.73
N LEU A 193 -15.13 -22.94 13.65
CA LEU A 193 -14.01 -22.72 12.73
C LEU A 193 -12.69 -22.61 13.48
N ARG A 194 -11.61 -23.21 12.98
CA ARG A 194 -10.25 -22.98 13.48
C ARG A 194 -9.45 -22.22 12.45
N PHE A 195 -8.62 -21.28 12.91
CA PHE A 195 -7.80 -20.45 12.05
C PHE A 195 -6.33 -20.60 12.45
N GLY A 196 -5.44 -20.61 11.48
CA GLY A 196 -4.01 -20.74 11.71
C GLY A 196 -3.18 -20.01 10.67
N ILE A 197 -1.98 -19.55 11.08
CA ILE A 197 -0.95 -19.13 10.15
C ILE A 197 -0.07 -20.35 9.89
N VAL A 198 -0.03 -20.80 8.64
CA VAL A 198 0.67 -22.03 8.24
C VAL A 198 1.98 -21.76 7.49
N GLY A 199 2.24 -20.51 7.09
CA GLY A 199 3.49 -20.11 6.45
C GLY A 199 3.69 -18.60 6.40
N GLY A 200 4.93 -18.16 6.19
CA GLY A 200 5.26 -16.75 5.91
C GLY A 200 5.34 -15.81 7.12
N ASN A 201 5.32 -16.33 8.35
CA ASN A 201 5.33 -15.53 9.59
C ASN A 201 6.52 -15.83 10.51
N ASN A 202 7.69 -16.10 9.95
CA ASN A 202 8.89 -16.51 10.71
C ASN A 202 9.40 -15.44 11.69
N ARG A 203 9.04 -14.17 11.47
CA ARG A 203 9.44 -13.02 12.30
C ARG A 203 8.34 -12.55 13.27
N GLY A 204 7.17 -13.20 13.26
CA GLY A 204 6.05 -12.85 14.14
C GLY A 204 5.40 -11.49 13.84
N HIS A 205 5.44 -11.03 12.58
CA HIS A 205 4.77 -9.80 12.16
C HIS A 205 3.24 -9.90 12.22
N PHE A 206 2.72 -11.13 12.13
CA PHE A 206 1.29 -11.39 12.02
C PHE A 206 0.81 -12.27 13.18
N VAL A 207 -0.42 -12.05 13.60
CA VAL A 207 -1.15 -12.97 14.47
C VAL A 207 -2.52 -13.25 13.88
N MET A 208 -3.05 -14.44 14.17
CA MET A 208 -4.42 -14.78 13.85
C MET A 208 -5.28 -14.58 15.10
N GLN A 209 -6.27 -13.72 15.02
CA GLN A 209 -7.22 -13.46 16.11
C GLN A 209 -8.62 -13.89 15.70
N ARG A 210 -9.37 -14.48 16.64
CA ARG A 210 -10.79 -14.79 16.43
C ARG A 210 -11.60 -13.56 16.84
N SER A 211 -12.39 -13.04 15.91
CA SER A 211 -13.31 -11.93 16.17
C SER A 211 -14.62 -12.46 16.76
N ASP A 212 -15.12 -13.58 16.23
CA ASP A 212 -16.28 -14.31 16.75
C ASP A 212 -16.14 -15.84 16.48
N ARG A 213 -17.22 -16.62 16.62
CA ARG A 213 -17.19 -18.08 16.37
C ARG A 213 -16.98 -18.47 14.90
N GLN A 214 -17.32 -17.57 13.98
CA GLN A 214 -17.34 -17.75 12.53
C GLN A 214 -16.34 -16.83 11.80
N THR A 215 -15.65 -15.95 12.52
CA THR A 215 -14.75 -14.96 11.94
C THR A 215 -13.35 -15.06 12.54
N GLY A 216 -12.35 -15.15 11.67
CA GLY A 216 -10.93 -15.01 12.01
C GLY A 216 -10.31 -13.84 11.23
N GLU A 217 -9.41 -13.11 11.87
CA GLU A 217 -8.73 -11.95 11.30
C GLU A 217 -7.21 -12.12 11.40
N LEU A 218 -6.54 -11.89 10.28
CA LEU A 218 -5.10 -11.73 10.23
C LEU A 218 -4.75 -10.30 10.61
N ILE A 219 -4.02 -10.14 11.71
CA ILE A 219 -3.68 -8.84 12.27
C ILE A 219 -2.18 -8.63 12.17
N LEU A 220 -1.80 -7.46 11.67
CA LEU A 220 -0.44 -6.96 11.71
C LEU A 220 -0.14 -6.44 13.12
N VAL A 221 0.86 -7.02 13.78
CA VAL A 221 1.28 -6.64 15.15
C VAL A 221 2.66 -6.01 15.22
N GLN A 222 3.43 -6.08 14.13
CA GLN A 222 4.70 -5.39 13.99
C GLN A 222 4.74 -4.65 12.66
N SER A 223 5.29 -3.44 12.65
CA SER A 223 5.34 -2.63 11.43
C SER A 223 6.15 -3.31 10.31
N LEU A 224 5.73 -3.07 9.08
CA LEU A 224 6.41 -3.52 7.87
C LEU A 224 7.04 -2.30 7.19
N LYS A 225 8.33 -2.38 6.90
CA LYS A 225 9.06 -1.36 6.14
C LYS A 225 9.06 -1.73 4.66
N GLY A 226 8.60 -0.84 3.79
CA GLY A 226 8.72 -1.06 2.36
C GLY A 226 10.07 -0.65 1.77
N PRO A 227 10.30 -0.89 0.46
CA PRO A 227 9.47 -1.71 -0.40
C PRO A 227 9.78 -3.20 -0.22
N GLN A 228 8.75 -4.04 -0.05
CA GLN A 228 8.94 -5.49 -0.05
C GLN A 228 7.63 -6.22 -0.39
N THR A 229 7.75 -7.47 -0.83
CA THR A 229 6.61 -8.38 -1.02
C THR A 229 6.70 -9.50 -0.01
N ILE A 230 5.62 -9.71 0.74
CA ILE A 230 5.52 -10.77 1.76
C ILE A 230 4.35 -11.67 1.41
N GLN A 231 4.58 -12.98 1.41
CA GLN A 231 3.48 -13.95 1.32
C GLN A 231 3.25 -14.59 2.69
N VAL A 232 2.00 -14.55 3.16
CA VAL A 232 1.54 -15.23 4.37
C VAL A 232 0.47 -16.23 3.98
N ASP A 233 0.64 -17.47 4.42
CA ASP A 233 -0.32 -18.53 4.18
C ASP A 233 -1.12 -18.75 5.46
N VAL A 234 -2.45 -18.62 5.37
CA VAL A 234 -3.37 -18.83 6.49
C VAL A 234 -4.40 -19.88 6.14
N ASP A 235 -4.77 -20.74 7.09
CA ASP A 235 -5.79 -21.76 6.90
C ASP A 235 -7.02 -21.55 7.80
N MET A 236 -8.17 -21.97 7.29
CA MET A 236 -9.43 -22.07 8.00
C MET A 236 -9.92 -23.51 7.92
N SER A 237 -10.09 -24.15 9.07
CA SER A 237 -10.58 -25.52 9.18
C SER A 237 -12.00 -25.53 9.76
N GLU A 238 -12.91 -26.20 9.06
CA GLU A 238 -14.33 -26.29 9.42
C GLU A 238 -14.60 -27.58 10.21
N TYR A 239 -15.41 -27.46 11.26
CA TYR A 239 -15.84 -28.59 12.07
C TYR A 239 -17.35 -28.55 12.29
N LEU A 240 -17.99 -29.70 12.07
CA LEU A 240 -19.40 -29.98 12.38
C LEU A 240 -19.44 -31.11 13.41
N ASP A 241 -20.13 -30.91 14.53
CA ASP A 241 -20.16 -31.88 15.64
C ASP A 241 -18.74 -32.37 16.06
N ARG A 242 -17.79 -31.43 16.15
CA ARG A 242 -16.35 -31.67 16.43
C ARG A 242 -15.61 -32.52 15.38
N THR A 243 -16.27 -32.90 14.29
CA THR A 243 -15.67 -33.67 13.19
C THR A 243 -15.17 -32.73 12.11
N PHE A 244 -13.91 -32.91 11.69
CA PHE A 244 -13.31 -32.13 10.61
C PHE A 244 -14.05 -32.35 9.30
N GLN A 245 -14.45 -31.25 8.65
CA GLN A 245 -15.19 -31.28 7.38
C GLN A 245 -14.30 -30.89 6.20
N ALA A 246 -13.65 -29.73 6.31
CA ALA A 246 -12.85 -29.17 5.24
C ALA A 246 -11.77 -28.22 5.78
N LYS A 247 -10.75 -27.99 4.96
CA LYS A 247 -9.73 -26.96 5.18
C LYS A 247 -9.70 -26.04 3.98
N HIS A 248 -9.56 -24.74 4.22
CA HIS A 248 -9.46 -23.70 3.20
C HIS A 248 -8.14 -22.97 3.42
N LEU A 249 -7.32 -22.86 2.38
CA LEU A 249 -6.05 -22.15 2.43
C LEU A 249 -6.19 -20.80 1.71
N SER A 250 -5.77 -19.73 2.36
CA SER A 250 -5.63 -18.42 1.75
C SER A 250 -4.15 -18.07 1.67
N LYS A 251 -3.67 -17.89 0.45
CA LYS A 251 -2.33 -17.38 0.15
C LYS A 251 -2.44 -15.87 -0.03
N ILE A 252 -1.90 -15.14 0.92
CA ILE A 252 -2.06 -13.69 1.01
C ILE A 252 -0.72 -13.05 0.66
N THR A 253 -0.68 -12.34 -0.46
CA THR A 253 0.49 -11.60 -0.93
C THR A 253 0.31 -10.13 -0.59
N LEU A 254 1.19 -9.61 0.25
CA LEU A 254 1.23 -8.21 0.65
C LEU A 254 2.26 -7.48 -0.20
N PHE A 255 1.84 -6.43 -0.90
CA PHE A 255 2.72 -5.52 -1.63
C PHE A 255 2.91 -4.26 -0.80
N ILE A 256 4.02 -4.18 -0.08
CA ILE A 256 4.31 -3.03 0.80
C ILE A 256 5.04 -1.96 -0.02
N SER A 257 4.40 -0.81 -0.19
CA SER A 257 4.95 0.36 -0.88
C SER A 257 6.15 0.94 -0.15
N ALA A 258 7.05 1.61 -0.87
CA ALA A 258 8.14 2.39 -0.29
C ALA A 258 7.66 3.63 0.47
N TYR A 259 6.41 4.05 0.28
CA TYR A 259 5.86 5.30 0.80
C TYR A 259 4.80 5.04 1.89
N GLU A 260 4.59 6.03 2.76
CA GLU A 260 3.75 5.93 3.98
C GLU A 260 2.33 6.51 3.81
N PHE A 261 2.04 7.12 2.66
CA PHE A 261 0.81 7.87 2.40
C PHE A 261 -0.19 7.07 1.55
#